data_AF-A0AA44Z5K8-F1
#
_entry.id   AF-A0AA44Z5K8-F1
#
_cell.length_a   1.000
_cell.length_b   1.000
_cell.length_c   1.000
_cell.angle_alpha   90.00
_cell.angle_beta   90.00
_cell.angle_gamma   90.00
#
_symmetry.space_group_name_H-M   'P 1'
#
loop_
_entity.id
_entity.type
_entity.pdbx_description
1 polymer ?
#
loop_
_entity_poly.entity_id
_entity_poly.type
_entity_poly.pdbx_seq_one_letter_code
_entity_poly.pdbx_strand_id
1 'polypeptide(L)'
;IMSPIFVIIESATAISSLALSHYSTAIQLRILRFVAMFFASVFGLYGVVLFFLFICSHIARLKSFGVPYASPAVLYQFTDWKDFMVRMPIQMMKRRPKMLKLKDYVRKGSEEE
;
A
#
# COMPACT_ATOMS: atom_id res chain seq x y z
N ILE A 1 17.67 -26.82 13.09
CA ILE A 1 18.77 -26.05 12.45
C ILE A 1 18.12 -24.97 11.58
N MET A 2 18.59 -23.72 11.63
CA MET A 2 18.07 -22.67 10.75
C MET A 2 18.75 -22.76 9.39
N SER A 3 18.00 -22.67 8.29
CA SER A 3 18.60 -22.63 6.95
C SER A 3 19.45 -21.36 6.82
N PRO A 4 20.72 -21.45 6.36
CA PRO A 4 21.57 -20.28 6.14
C PRO A 4 20.92 -19.23 5.22
N ILE A 5 20.14 -19.69 4.22
CA ILE A 5 19.42 -18.82 3.28
C ILE A 5 18.40 -17.94 4.01
N PHE A 6 17.67 -18.51 4.97
CA PHE A 6 16.67 -17.79 5.74
C PHE A 6 17.30 -16.68 6.59
N VAL A 7 18.45 -16.95 7.21
CA VAL A 7 19.19 -15.99 8.02
C VAL A 7 19.70 -14.81 7.17
N ILE A 8 20.14 -15.07 5.94
CA ILE A 8 20.58 -14.02 5.01
C ILE A 8 19.42 -13.09 4.65
N ILE A 9 18.24 -13.62 4.38
CA ILE A 9 17.06 -12.83 3.99
C ILE A 9 16.58 -11.93 5.15
N GLU A 10 16.51 -12.48 6.37
CA GLU A 10 16.05 -11.72 7.54
C GLU A 10 17.07 -10.66 7.98
N SER A 11 18.38 -10.92 7.85
CA SER A 11 19.41 -9.93 8.17
C SER A 11 19.41 -8.75 7.18
N ALA A 12 19.31 -9.01 5.88
CA ALA A 12 19.16 -7.96 4.86
C ALA A 12 17.90 -7.10 5.11
N THR A 13 16.79 -7.73 5.46
CA THR A 13 15.53 -7.04 5.80
C THR A 13 15.68 -6.18 7.05
N ALA A 14 16.37 -6.67 8.07
CA ALA A 14 16.62 -5.90 9.30
C ALA A 14 17.44 -4.64 9.02
N ILE A 15 18.50 -4.74 8.21
CA ILE A 15 19.32 -3.59 7.78
C ILE A 15 18.47 -2.60 6.97
N SER A 16 17.63 -3.09 6.04
CA SER A 16 16.72 -2.24 5.25
C SER A 16 15.70 -1.50 6.13
N SER A 17 15.24 -2.11 7.22
CA SER A 17 14.27 -1.46 8.12
C SER A 17 14.82 -0.20 8.80
N LEU A 18 16.13 0.01 8.82
CA LEU A 18 16.77 1.23 9.34
C LEU A 18 16.49 2.47 8.46
N ALA A 19 16.08 2.28 7.21
CA ALA A 19 15.66 3.37 6.33
C ALA A 19 14.26 3.90 6.68
N LEU A 20 13.48 3.17 7.47
CA LEU A 20 12.15 3.62 7.90
C LEU A 20 12.28 4.64 9.04
N SER A 21 11.82 5.86 8.81
CA SER A 21 11.78 6.93 9.83
C SER A 21 10.84 6.63 11.01
N HIS A 22 9.94 5.65 10.86
CA HIS A 22 8.94 5.28 11.85
C HIS A 22 9.25 3.89 12.45
N TYR A 23 9.82 3.89 13.65
CA TYR A 23 10.17 2.66 14.39
C TYR A 23 8.96 1.74 14.64
N SER A 24 7.80 2.34 14.91
CA SER A 24 6.54 1.61 15.09
C SER A 24 6.30 0.68 13.89
N THR A 25 6.32 1.22 12.66
CA THR A 25 6.10 0.46 11.43
C THR A 25 7.06 -0.71 11.26
N ALA A 26 8.34 -0.53 11.64
CA ALA A 26 9.34 -1.59 11.56
C ALA A 26 9.00 -2.78 12.46
N ILE A 27 8.56 -2.53 13.71
CA ILE A 27 8.18 -3.63 14.63
C ILE A 27 6.93 -4.36 14.15
N GLN A 28 5.93 -3.64 13.60
CA GLN A 28 4.73 -4.28 13.06
C GLN A 28 5.04 -5.18 11.87
N LEU A 29 5.94 -4.77 10.96
CA LEU A 29 6.36 -5.60 9.83
C LEU A 29 7.10 -6.88 10.28
N ARG A 30 7.82 -6.84 11.39
CA ARG A 30 8.47 -8.04 11.95
C ARG A 30 7.44 -9.01 12.52
N ILE A 31 6.45 -8.50 13.26
CA ILE A 31 5.34 -9.31 13.80
C ILE A 31 4.53 -9.93 12.65
N LEU A 32 4.24 -9.16 11.60
CA LEU A 32 3.49 -9.64 10.43
C LEU A 32 4.19 -10.82 9.75
N ARG A 33 5.53 -10.80 9.65
CA ARG A 33 6.32 -11.92 9.12
C ARG A 33 6.20 -13.18 9.97
N PHE A 34 6.24 -13.05 11.30
CA PHE A 34 6.05 -14.20 12.19
C PHE A 34 4.66 -14.82 12.04
N VAL A 35 3.61 -14.00 11.89
CA VAL A 35 2.27 -14.51 11.61
C VAL A 35 2.22 -15.22 10.26
N ALA A 36 2.81 -14.63 9.21
CA ALA A 36 2.89 -15.28 7.89
C ALA A 36 3.60 -16.64 7.95
N MET A 37 4.71 -16.73 8.71
CA MET A 37 5.46 -17.98 8.93
C MET A 37 4.64 -19.01 9.71
N PHE A 38 3.84 -18.57 10.69
CA PHE A 38 2.96 -19.47 11.42
C PHE A 38 1.91 -20.10 10.50
N PHE A 39 1.24 -19.29 9.65
CA PHE A 39 0.30 -19.80 8.65
C PHE A 39 0.99 -20.71 7.62
N ALA A 40 2.20 -20.36 7.18
CA ALA A 40 3.01 -21.18 6.30
C ALA A 40 3.41 -22.52 6.94
N SER A 41 3.67 -22.53 8.25
CA SER A 41 4.06 -23.75 8.97
C SER A 41 2.89 -24.72 9.16
N VAL A 42 1.66 -24.22 9.32
CA VAL A 42 0.47 -25.06 9.53
C VAL A 42 -0.12 -25.56 8.21
N PHE A 43 -0.22 -24.69 7.20
CA PHE A 43 -0.90 -24.98 5.93
C PHE A 43 0.06 -25.05 4.72
N GLY A 44 1.37 -24.87 4.91
CA GLY A 44 2.34 -24.84 3.82
C GLY A 44 2.18 -23.62 2.92
N LEU A 45 2.43 -23.82 1.61
CA LEU A 45 2.26 -22.79 0.58
C LEU A 45 0.84 -22.21 0.55
N TYR A 46 -0.17 -23.05 0.81
CA TYR A 46 -1.58 -22.63 0.85
C TYR A 46 -1.82 -21.58 1.95
N GLY A 47 -1.19 -21.74 3.11
CA GLY A 47 -1.25 -20.77 4.21
C GLY A 47 -0.67 -19.41 3.84
N VAL A 48 0.43 -19.39 3.08
CA VAL A 48 1.04 -18.15 2.59
C VAL A 48 0.08 -17.40 1.67
N VAL A 49 -0.54 -18.11 0.71
CA VAL A 49 -1.51 -17.51 -0.22
C VAL A 49 -2.74 -16.97 0.52
N LEU A 50 -3.28 -17.74 1.46
CA LEU A 50 -4.42 -17.30 2.27
C LEU A 50 -4.09 -16.07 3.12
N PHE A 51 -2.93 -16.07 3.78
CA PHE A 51 -2.48 -14.92 4.56
C PHE A 51 -2.25 -13.69 3.68
N PHE A 52 -1.72 -13.87 2.48
CA PHE A 52 -1.56 -12.81 1.50
C PHE A 52 -2.91 -12.23 1.03
N LEU A 53 -3.89 -13.08 0.74
CA LEU A 53 -5.24 -12.62 0.40
C LEU A 53 -5.92 -11.91 1.57
N PHE A 54 -5.73 -12.40 2.80
CA PHE A 54 -6.25 -11.78 4.00
C PHE A 54 -5.69 -10.37 4.20
N ILE A 55 -4.37 -10.18 4.06
CA ILE A 55 -3.76 -8.84 4.20
C ILE A 55 -4.21 -7.90 3.07
N CYS A 56 -4.34 -8.39 1.83
CA CYS A 56 -4.87 -7.59 0.73
C CYS A 56 -6.31 -7.12 0.99
N SER A 57 -7.17 -8.02 1.48
CA SER A 57 -8.55 -7.69 1.84
C SER A 57 -8.61 -6.68 3.00
N HIS A 58 -7.74 -6.83 4.00
CA HIS A 58 -7.65 -5.91 5.13
C HIS A 58 -7.25 -4.49 4.67
N ILE A 59 -6.25 -4.38 3.80
CA ILE A 59 -5.80 -3.11 3.22
C ILE A 59 -6.90 -2.46 2.37
N ALA A 60 -7.67 -3.24 1.60
CA ALA A 60 -8.77 -2.72 0.81
C ALA A 60 -9.93 -2.14 1.66
N ARG A 61 -10.13 -2.68 2.87
CA ARG A 61 -11.16 -2.20 3.81
C ARG A 61 -10.72 -0.97 4.61
N LEU A 62 -9.41 -0.79 4.83
CA LEU A 62 -8.89 0.39 5.52
C LEU A 62 -9.25 1.65 4.71
N LYS A 63 -9.90 2.62 5.36
CA LYS A 63 -10.20 3.93 4.78
C LYS A 63 -9.26 4.97 5.42
N SER A 64 -8.53 5.72 4.62
CA SER A 64 -7.72 6.87 5.04
C SER A 64 -8.46 8.14 4.65
N PHE A 65 -8.81 8.99 5.62
CA PHE A 65 -9.51 10.27 5.38
C PHE A 65 -10.74 10.17 4.45
N GLY A 66 -11.52 9.08 4.55
CA GLY A 66 -12.73 8.87 3.75
C GLY A 66 -12.53 8.20 2.38
N VAL A 67 -11.28 8.02 1.93
CA VAL A 67 -10.94 7.26 0.71
C VAL A 67 -10.34 5.89 1.07
N PRO A 68 -10.67 4.81 0.32
CA PRO A 68 -10.04 3.50 0.55
C PRO A 68 -8.52 3.61 0.47
N TYR A 69 -7.76 2.97 1.35
CA TYR A 69 -6.29 2.99 1.33
C TYR A 69 -5.73 2.37 0.04
N ALA A 70 -6.50 1.46 -0.58
CA ALA A 70 -6.22 0.87 -1.88
C ALA A 70 -6.62 1.77 -3.08
N SER A 71 -6.98 3.04 -2.85
CA SER A 71 -7.19 4.07 -3.87
C SER A 71 -5.83 4.58 -4.40
N PRO A 72 -5.48 4.46 -5.70
CA PRO A 72 -6.27 4.12 -6.90
C PRO A 72 -5.92 2.72 -7.48
N ALA A 73 -5.32 1.83 -6.69
CA ALA A 73 -4.99 0.47 -7.10
C ALA A 73 -6.25 -0.36 -7.44
N VAL A 74 -7.37 -0.07 -6.79
CA VAL A 74 -8.70 -0.59 -7.16
C VAL A 74 -9.24 0.28 -8.30
N LEU A 75 -9.23 -0.26 -9.52
CA LEU A 75 -9.70 0.41 -10.74
C LEU A 75 -11.05 1.10 -10.53
N TYR A 76 -11.05 2.43 -10.46
CA TYR A 76 -12.26 3.24 -10.71
C TYR A 76 -12.16 4.03 -12.02
N GLN A 77 -10.96 4.36 -12.52
CA GLN A 77 -10.79 4.99 -13.83
C GLN A 77 -9.34 4.88 -14.34
N PHE A 78 -9.14 4.50 -15.62
CA PHE A 78 -7.81 4.42 -16.26
C PHE A 78 -7.03 5.75 -16.28
N THR A 79 -7.72 6.88 -16.11
CA THR A 79 -7.09 8.21 -16.01
C THR A 79 -6.27 8.37 -14.72
N ASP A 80 -6.71 7.79 -13.60
CA ASP A 80 -6.04 7.92 -12.30
C ASP A 80 -4.82 6.98 -12.17
N TRP A 81 -4.77 5.92 -13.00
CA TRP A 81 -3.62 5.02 -13.10
C TRP A 81 -2.38 5.70 -13.68
N LYS A 82 -2.58 6.64 -14.63
CA LYS A 82 -1.47 7.42 -15.19
C LYS A 82 -0.82 8.27 -14.11
N ASP A 83 -1.61 8.87 -13.23
CA ASP A 83 -1.12 9.73 -12.14
C ASP A 83 -0.49 8.94 -10.98
N PHE A 84 -0.93 7.69 -10.76
CA PHE A 84 -0.35 6.77 -9.78
C PHE A 84 1.01 6.21 -10.22
N MET A 85 1.14 5.78 -11.47
CA MET A 85 2.36 5.15 -11.98
C MET A 85 3.38 6.18 -12.49
N VAL A 86 2.90 7.32 -13.03
CA VAL A 86 3.72 8.42 -13.53
C VAL A 86 3.17 9.72 -12.95
N ARG A 87 3.79 10.21 -11.87
CA ARG A 87 3.39 11.47 -11.24
C ARG A 87 3.46 12.61 -12.25
N MET A 88 2.30 13.08 -12.72
CA MET A 88 2.23 14.19 -13.67
C MET A 88 2.55 15.52 -12.97
N PRO A 89 3.12 16.51 -13.67
CA PRO A 89 3.40 17.82 -13.09
C PRO A 89 2.10 18.54 -12.67
N ILE A 90 2.12 19.16 -11.49
CA ILE A 90 0.96 19.81 -10.83
C ILE A 90 0.30 20.87 -11.73
N GLN A 91 1.07 21.49 -12.63
CA GLN A 91 0.59 22.52 -13.56
C GLN A 91 -0.38 21.99 -14.63
N MET A 92 -0.32 20.69 -14.94
CA MET A 92 -1.21 20.04 -15.93
C MET A 92 -2.51 19.53 -15.29
N MET A 93 -2.59 19.53 -13.95
CA MET A 93 -3.73 19.01 -13.18
C MET A 93 -4.83 20.07 -12.99
N LYS A 94 -5.63 20.30 -14.03
CA LYS A 94 -6.77 21.26 -13.98
C LYS A 94 -7.98 20.75 -13.16
N ARG A 95 -8.14 19.44 -13.01
CA ARG A 95 -9.28 18.82 -12.28
C ARG A 95 -8.79 18.07 -11.05
N ARG A 96 -9.60 18.11 -9.98
CA ARG A 96 -9.32 17.35 -8.75
C ARG A 96 -9.71 15.87 -8.95
N PRO A 97 -8.95 14.91 -8.40
CA PRO A 97 -9.29 13.49 -8.52
C PRO A 97 -10.67 13.22 -7.90
N LYS A 98 -11.54 12.54 -8.65
CA LYS A 98 -12.95 12.29 -8.31
C LYS A 98 -13.12 11.46 -7.03
N MET A 99 -12.07 10.78 -6.60
CA MET A 99 -12.06 9.92 -5.42
C MET A 99 -12.36 10.67 -4.12
N LEU A 100 -12.08 11.97 -4.07
CA LEU A 100 -12.32 12.80 -2.89
C LEU A 100 -13.81 13.19 -2.71
N LYS A 101 -14.72 12.82 -3.63
CA LYS A 101 -16.15 13.21 -3.61
C LYS A 101 -16.35 14.71 -3.32
N LEU A 102 -15.58 15.58 -3.97
CA LEU A 102 -15.78 17.03 -3.84
C LEU A 102 -17.01 17.48 -4.65
N LYS A 103 -17.73 18.45 -4.11
CA LYS A 103 -18.82 19.17 -4.80
C LYS A 103 -18.30 19.95 -6.01
N ASP A 104 -17.03 20.40 -5.96
CA ASP A 104 -16.36 21.14 -7.02
C ASP A 104 -15.26 20.32 -7.70
N TYR A 105 -15.42 20.08 -9.00
CA TYR A 105 -14.53 19.23 -9.80
C TYR A 105 -13.30 19.98 -10.37
N VAL A 106 -13.30 21.31 -10.34
CA VAL A 106 -12.27 22.16 -10.95
C VAL A 106 -11.29 22.65 -9.88
N ARG A 107 -9.98 22.48 -10.11
CA ARG A 107 -8.95 22.78 -9.09
C ARG A 107 -8.64 24.28 -8.98
N LYS A 108 -8.71 24.98 -10.11
CA LYS A 108 -8.73 26.44 -10.20
C LYS A 108 -10.16 26.88 -10.44
N GLY A 109 -10.66 27.86 -9.69
CA GLY A 109 -11.78 28.64 -10.18
C GLY A 109 -11.39 29.12 -11.58
N SER A 110 -12.24 28.83 -12.56
CA SER A 110 -12.33 29.71 -13.70
C SER A 110 -12.67 31.08 -13.13
N GLU A 111 -11.64 31.88 -12.84
CA GLU A 111 -11.73 33.32 -13.09
C GLU A 111 -11.95 33.42 -14.60
N GLU A 112 -13.21 33.25 -14.99
CA GLU A 112 -13.77 33.99 -16.10
C GLU A 112 -14.03 35.39 -15.53
N GLU A 113 -13.29 36.34 -16.12
CA GLU A 113 -13.35 37.81 -15.97
C GLU A 113 -12.67 38.45 -14.75
#